data_AF-A0A929ZUF9-F1
#
_entry.id   AF-A0A929ZUF9-F1
#
_cell.length_a   1.000
_cell.length_b   1.000
_cell.length_c   1.000
_cell.angle_alpha   90.00
_cell.angle_beta   90.00
_cell.angle_gamma   90.00
#
_symmetry.space_group_name_H-M   'P 1'
#
loop_
_entity.id
_entity.type
_entity.pdbx_description
1 polymer ?
#
loop_
_entity_poly.entity_id
_entity_poly.type
_entity_poly.pdbx_seq_one_letter_code
_entity_poly.pdbx_strand_id
1 'polypeptide(L)'
;DETEENQKFSPFNAIKSFYLPALLVLTAYLTFRNEIAYYFNYWYESSSLKGKEISEIDDYSLYNYDINVFKNIYLIAYSLVFFGGLALLNFHKFKNKVLGISAIVIGLLTLLSAQTFGLEELGELRYAYINGGSNEYFDVNFNYILVRYLLWGSVAFALWAIFKNTKSIIENTKFHIFLEMVIHISILNFLSNELVTWMDIAGYQDIFKLGLSILWSVYSLLLVSLGIYKKKKYLRISALVLFGVTLAKLFLYDISNLSTISKTVVLIVLGLLLLIISFLYNKFKDKIGDETKH
;
A
#
# COMPACT_ATOMS: atom_id res chain seq x y z
N ASP A 1 12.58 -16.86 -50.20
CA ASP A 1 12.42 -15.57 -49.53
C ASP A 1 10.98 -15.18 -49.22
N GLU A 2 9.99 -15.28 -50.11
CA GLU A 2 8.57 -15.00 -49.77
C GLU A 2 7.90 -16.02 -48.82
N THR A 3 8.47 -17.21 -48.64
CA THR A 3 7.90 -18.31 -47.85
C THR A 3 8.25 -18.26 -46.36
N GLU A 4 9.35 -17.63 -45.97
CA GLU A 4 9.73 -17.46 -44.55
C GLU A 4 9.04 -16.25 -43.90
N GLU A 5 8.73 -15.23 -44.70
CA GLU A 5 8.05 -14.02 -44.22
C GLU A 5 6.56 -14.28 -43.90
N ASN A 6 5.89 -15.14 -44.68
CA ASN A 6 4.50 -15.54 -44.45
C ASN A 6 4.29 -16.50 -43.25
N GLN A 7 5.31 -17.26 -42.83
CA GLN A 7 5.21 -18.10 -41.63
C GLN A 7 5.29 -17.28 -40.32
N LYS A 8 5.88 -16.09 -40.38
CA LYS A 8 6.05 -15.19 -39.22
C LYS A 8 4.72 -14.57 -38.76
N PHE A 9 3.70 -14.57 -39.62
CA PHE A 9 2.35 -14.05 -39.35
C PHE A 9 1.24 -15.11 -39.48
N SER A 10 1.56 -16.39 -39.28
CA SER A 10 0.51 -17.40 -39.11
C SER A 10 -0.24 -17.17 -37.79
N PRO A 11 -1.58 -17.06 -37.77
CA PRO A 11 -2.36 -16.92 -36.54
C PRO A 11 -2.08 -18.06 -35.54
N PHE A 12 -1.69 -19.23 -36.02
CA PHE A 12 -1.29 -20.37 -35.20
C PHE A 12 -0.02 -20.12 -34.37
N ASN A 13 0.97 -19.41 -34.95
CA ASN A 13 2.22 -19.06 -34.26
C ASN A 13 2.01 -17.97 -33.21
N ALA A 14 1.10 -17.02 -33.44
CA ALA A 14 0.69 -16.03 -32.44
C ALA A 14 -0.03 -16.70 -31.24
N ILE A 15 -0.93 -17.65 -31.51
CA ILE A 15 -1.66 -18.41 -30.48
C ILE A 15 -0.68 -19.13 -29.54
N LYS A 16 0.31 -19.85 -30.09
CA LYS A 16 1.26 -20.64 -29.31
C LYS A 16 2.26 -19.78 -28.52
N SER A 17 2.71 -18.66 -29.09
CA SER A 17 3.79 -17.84 -28.51
C SER A 17 3.31 -16.82 -27.48
N PHE A 18 2.04 -16.40 -27.52
CA PHE A 18 1.53 -15.36 -26.63
C PHE A 18 0.23 -15.74 -25.91
N TYR A 19 -0.79 -16.20 -26.64
CA TYR A 19 -2.11 -16.45 -26.06
C TYR A 19 -2.10 -17.61 -25.07
N LEU A 20 -1.42 -18.71 -25.38
CA LEU A 20 -1.39 -19.89 -24.52
C LEU A 20 -0.70 -19.61 -23.17
N PRO A 21 0.49 -18.98 -23.10
CA PRO A 21 1.09 -18.56 -21.82
C PRO A 21 0.23 -17.57 -21.04
N ALA A 22 -0.37 -16.58 -21.72
CA ALA A 22 -1.23 -15.59 -21.07
C ALA A 22 -2.47 -16.24 -20.45
N LEU A 23 -3.10 -17.18 -21.18
CA LEU A 23 -4.24 -17.95 -20.69
C LEU A 23 -3.84 -18.83 -19.51
N LEU A 24 -2.68 -19.49 -19.56
CA LEU A 24 -2.18 -20.28 -18.45
C LEU A 24 -1.97 -19.43 -17.19
N VAL A 25 -1.34 -18.26 -17.32
CA VAL A 25 -1.15 -17.33 -16.18
C VAL A 25 -2.49 -16.86 -15.62
N LEU A 26 -3.44 -16.53 -16.50
CA LEU A 26 -4.78 -16.10 -16.09
C LEU A 26 -5.54 -17.22 -15.37
N THR A 27 -5.54 -18.44 -15.93
CA THR A 27 -6.17 -19.60 -15.31
C THR A 27 -5.55 -19.89 -13.96
N ALA A 28 -4.21 -19.92 -13.87
CA ALA A 28 -3.52 -20.13 -12.60
C ALA A 28 -3.92 -19.08 -11.54
N TYR A 29 -3.96 -17.80 -11.92
CA TYR A 29 -4.42 -16.73 -11.04
C TYR A 29 -5.86 -16.96 -10.56
N LEU A 30 -6.78 -17.17 -11.50
CA LEU A 30 -8.21 -17.29 -11.19
C LEU A 30 -8.53 -18.54 -10.36
N THR A 31 -7.85 -19.66 -10.62
CA THR A 31 -8.06 -20.91 -9.87
C THR A 31 -7.77 -20.70 -8.38
N PHE A 32 -6.57 -20.26 -8.03
CA PHE A 32 -6.21 -20.07 -6.62
C PHE A 32 -6.95 -18.89 -5.98
N ARG A 33 -7.20 -17.81 -6.73
CA ARG A 33 -8.03 -16.70 -6.24
C ARG A 33 -9.44 -17.18 -5.85
N ASN A 34 -10.06 -17.99 -6.69
CA ASN A 34 -11.41 -18.50 -6.44
C ASN A 34 -11.43 -19.53 -5.31
N GLU A 35 -10.37 -20.33 -5.16
CA GLU A 35 -10.23 -21.25 -4.03
C GLU A 35 -10.14 -20.51 -2.69
N ILE A 36 -9.34 -19.44 -2.61
CA ILE A 36 -9.29 -18.56 -1.43
C ILE A 36 -10.67 -17.95 -1.17
N ALA A 37 -11.32 -17.40 -2.20
CA ALA A 37 -12.66 -16.82 -2.05
C ALA A 37 -13.68 -17.85 -1.55
N TYR A 38 -13.62 -19.08 -2.07
CA TYR A 38 -14.51 -20.17 -1.66
C TYR A 38 -14.29 -20.56 -0.20
N TYR A 39 -13.05 -20.65 0.26
CA TYR A 39 -12.73 -20.90 1.68
C TYR A 39 -13.41 -19.88 2.59
N PHE A 40 -13.28 -18.59 2.28
CA PHE A 40 -13.91 -17.54 3.09
C PHE A 40 -15.42 -17.49 2.96
N ASN A 41 -15.98 -17.76 1.77
CA ASN A 41 -17.43 -17.84 1.61
C ASN A 41 -18.01 -18.99 2.45
N TYR A 42 -17.35 -20.15 2.44
CA TYR A 42 -17.73 -21.27 3.30
C TYR A 42 -17.63 -20.90 4.79
N TRP A 43 -16.56 -20.23 5.20
CA TRP A 43 -16.41 -19.75 6.57
C TRP A 43 -17.51 -18.75 6.96
N TYR A 44 -17.86 -17.83 6.07
CA TYR A 44 -18.96 -16.88 6.26
C TYR A 44 -20.30 -17.58 6.45
N GLU A 45 -20.67 -18.51 5.57
CA GLU A 45 -21.92 -19.28 5.70
C GLU A 45 -21.96 -20.11 6.99
N SER A 46 -20.81 -20.68 7.39
CA SER A 46 -20.69 -21.43 8.64
C SER A 46 -20.80 -20.58 9.91
N SER A 47 -20.74 -19.25 9.79
CA SER A 47 -20.94 -18.32 10.91
C SER A 47 -22.42 -18.04 11.21
N SER A 48 -23.36 -18.63 10.45
CA SER A 48 -24.79 -18.39 10.66
C SER A 48 -25.25 -18.81 12.08
N LEU A 49 -25.74 -17.84 12.84
CA LEU A 49 -26.46 -18.07 14.09
C LEU A 49 -27.95 -18.02 13.80
N LYS A 50 -28.70 -19.03 14.25
CA LYS A 50 -30.15 -19.10 14.01
C LYS A 50 -30.92 -18.37 15.11
N GLY A 51 -32.10 -17.84 14.77
CA GLY A 51 -32.94 -17.03 15.66
C GLY A 51 -33.10 -17.57 17.09
N LYS A 52 -33.27 -18.90 17.25
CA LYS A 52 -33.39 -19.55 18.58
C LYS A 52 -32.17 -19.40 19.51
N GLU A 53 -30.99 -19.08 18.98
CA GLU A 53 -29.78 -18.86 19.78
C GLU A 53 -29.65 -17.40 20.25
N ILE A 54 -30.47 -16.48 19.70
CA ILE A 54 -30.37 -15.03 19.91
C ILE A 54 -31.63 -14.46 20.59
N SER A 55 -32.85 -14.88 20.18
CA SER A 55 -34.12 -14.52 20.86
C SER A 55 -35.29 -15.42 20.42
N GLU A 56 -36.27 -15.67 21.30
CA GLU A 56 -37.43 -16.54 20.99
C GLU A 56 -38.41 -15.96 19.94
N ILE A 57 -38.24 -14.71 19.53
CA ILE A 57 -39.29 -13.92 18.86
C ILE A 57 -39.05 -13.79 17.34
N ASP A 58 -37.81 -13.93 16.86
CA ASP A 58 -37.47 -13.66 15.46
C ASP A 58 -36.58 -14.74 14.82
N ASP A 59 -36.94 -15.18 13.60
CA ASP A 59 -36.27 -16.26 12.84
C ASP A 59 -35.26 -15.70 11.82
N TYR A 60 -34.50 -14.66 12.19
CA TYR A 60 -33.43 -14.13 11.34
C TYR A 60 -32.12 -14.86 11.59
N SER A 61 -31.37 -15.13 10.51
CA SER A 61 -30.00 -15.65 10.59
C SER A 61 -29.01 -14.49 10.64
N LEU A 62 -28.15 -14.47 11.68
CA LEU A 62 -27.08 -13.50 11.83
C LEU A 62 -25.77 -14.09 11.26
N TYR A 63 -24.99 -13.30 10.55
CA TYR A 63 -23.71 -13.73 9.96
C TYR A 63 -22.58 -12.79 10.39
N ASN A 64 -21.36 -13.33 10.49
CA ASN A 64 -20.18 -12.52 10.78
C ASN A 64 -19.63 -11.87 9.49
N TYR A 65 -20.00 -10.61 9.26
CA TYR A 65 -19.57 -9.85 8.09
C TYR A 65 -18.06 -9.58 8.04
N ASP A 66 -17.36 -9.60 9.18
CA ASP A 66 -15.90 -9.37 9.23
C ASP A 66 -15.14 -10.45 8.44
N ILE A 67 -15.72 -11.65 8.27
CA ILE A 67 -15.13 -12.73 7.46
C ILE A 67 -14.98 -12.28 6.00
N ASN A 68 -15.90 -11.45 5.48
CA ASN A 68 -15.77 -10.88 4.14
C ASN A 68 -14.64 -9.85 4.06
N VAL A 69 -14.39 -9.11 5.15
CA VAL A 69 -13.29 -8.15 5.25
C VAL A 69 -11.94 -8.90 5.24
N PHE A 70 -11.83 -9.99 6.00
CA PHE A 70 -10.67 -10.89 5.90
C PHE A 70 -10.48 -11.44 4.49
N LYS A 71 -11.56 -11.91 3.85
CA LYS A 71 -11.52 -12.39 2.46
C LYS A 71 -10.90 -11.35 1.53
N ASN A 72 -11.37 -10.10 1.61
CA ASN A 72 -10.88 -9.02 0.75
C ASN A 72 -9.39 -8.77 0.97
N ILE A 73 -8.92 -8.72 2.21
CA ILE A 73 -7.49 -8.57 2.54
C ILE A 73 -6.65 -9.73 1.98
N TYR A 74 -7.10 -10.97 2.15
CA TYR A 74 -6.40 -12.15 1.63
C TYR A 74 -6.36 -12.18 0.10
N LEU A 75 -7.44 -11.80 -0.58
CA LEU A 75 -7.48 -11.71 -2.04
C LEU A 75 -6.55 -10.63 -2.58
N ILE A 76 -6.48 -9.47 -1.92
CA ILE A 76 -5.53 -8.40 -2.27
C ILE A 76 -4.09 -8.87 -2.03
N ALA A 77 -3.81 -9.46 -0.87
CA ALA A 77 -2.49 -9.98 -0.52
C ALA A 77 -2.02 -11.06 -1.52
N TYR A 78 -2.91 -12.02 -1.84
CA TYR A 78 -2.67 -13.03 -2.87
C TYR A 78 -2.33 -12.40 -4.22
N SER A 79 -3.10 -11.39 -4.65
CA SER A 79 -2.88 -10.72 -5.94
C SER A 79 -1.53 -10.01 -5.99
N LEU A 80 -1.13 -9.34 -4.90
CA LEU A 80 0.19 -8.71 -4.78
C LEU A 80 1.32 -9.72 -4.88
N VAL A 81 1.21 -10.85 -4.17
CA VAL A 81 2.20 -11.93 -4.21
C VAL A 81 2.25 -12.57 -5.59
N PHE A 82 1.10 -12.79 -6.24
CA PHE A 82 1.04 -13.40 -7.55
C PHE A 82 1.69 -12.52 -8.64
N PHE A 83 1.28 -11.26 -8.76
CA PHE A 83 1.82 -10.35 -9.78
C PHE A 83 3.26 -9.89 -9.46
N GLY A 84 3.59 -9.74 -8.18
CA GLY A 84 4.98 -9.56 -7.73
C GLY A 84 5.84 -10.77 -8.08
N GLY A 85 5.34 -11.98 -7.85
CA GLY A 85 5.98 -13.24 -8.22
C GLY A 85 6.22 -13.35 -9.73
N LEU A 86 5.23 -12.98 -10.55
CA LEU A 86 5.39 -12.92 -12.01
C LEU A 86 6.45 -11.91 -12.44
N ALA A 87 6.48 -10.72 -11.84
CA ALA A 87 7.52 -9.73 -12.12
C ALA A 87 8.91 -10.29 -11.75
N LEU A 88 9.03 -10.98 -10.62
CA LEU A 88 10.27 -11.59 -10.16
C LEU A 88 10.72 -12.78 -11.01
N LEU A 89 9.78 -13.63 -11.44
CA LEU A 89 10.04 -14.74 -12.36
C LEU A 89 10.50 -14.23 -13.71
N ASN A 90 9.90 -13.14 -14.19
CA ASN A 90 10.34 -12.50 -15.41
C ASN A 90 11.75 -11.90 -15.28
N PHE A 91 12.08 -11.28 -14.15
CA PHE A 91 13.43 -10.79 -13.87
C PHE A 91 14.49 -11.92 -13.86
N HIS A 92 14.21 -13.06 -13.20
CA HIS A 92 15.19 -14.13 -13.06
C HIS A 92 15.29 -15.06 -14.28
N LYS A 93 14.16 -15.43 -14.88
CA LYS A 93 14.08 -16.54 -15.84
C LYS A 93 13.70 -16.10 -17.24
N PHE A 94 12.56 -15.43 -17.41
CA PHE A 94 11.99 -15.21 -18.76
C PHE A 94 12.60 -14.02 -19.50
N LYS A 95 12.89 -12.93 -18.79
CA LYS A 95 13.40 -11.66 -19.34
C LYS A 95 12.61 -11.16 -20.55
N ASN A 96 11.30 -11.45 -20.58
CA ASN A 96 10.43 -11.08 -21.67
C ASN A 96 9.87 -9.67 -21.43
N LYS A 97 9.95 -8.80 -22.45
CA LYS A 97 9.53 -7.40 -22.34
C LYS A 97 8.01 -7.24 -22.16
N VAL A 98 7.20 -8.01 -22.89
CA VAL A 98 5.73 -7.93 -22.82
C VAL A 98 5.22 -8.47 -21.49
N LEU A 99 5.72 -9.62 -21.05
CA LEU A 99 5.40 -10.17 -19.73
C LEU A 99 5.87 -9.24 -18.61
N GLY A 100 7.06 -8.66 -18.74
CA GLY A 100 7.61 -7.74 -17.76
C GLY A 100 6.75 -6.49 -17.59
N ILE A 101 6.39 -5.83 -18.71
CA ILE A 101 5.56 -4.62 -18.68
C ILE A 101 4.16 -4.94 -18.16
N SER A 102 3.52 -6.03 -18.61
CA SER A 102 2.20 -6.41 -18.12
C SER A 102 2.19 -6.72 -16.62
N ALA A 103 3.19 -7.46 -16.11
CA ALA A 103 3.34 -7.71 -14.67
C ALA A 103 3.57 -6.42 -13.87
N ILE A 104 4.33 -5.45 -14.40
CA ILE A 104 4.51 -4.14 -13.76
C ILE A 104 3.19 -3.37 -13.70
N VAL A 105 2.47 -3.26 -14.82
CA VAL A 105 1.22 -2.49 -14.89
C VAL A 105 0.16 -3.09 -13.97
N ILE A 106 -0.06 -4.40 -14.04
CA ILE A 106 -1.07 -5.09 -13.20
C ILE A 106 -0.63 -5.06 -11.73
N GLY A 107 0.66 -5.23 -11.45
CA GLY A 107 1.21 -5.13 -10.10
C GLY A 107 1.03 -3.75 -9.49
N LEU A 108 1.22 -2.67 -10.28
CA LEU A 108 0.99 -1.29 -9.83
C LEU A 108 -0.50 -1.01 -9.57
N LEU A 109 -1.41 -1.52 -10.41
CA LEU A 109 -2.85 -1.42 -10.17
C LEU A 109 -3.26 -2.15 -8.89
N THR A 110 -2.71 -3.35 -8.67
CA THR A 110 -2.97 -4.13 -7.45
C THR A 110 -2.41 -3.43 -6.20
N LEU A 111 -1.23 -2.82 -6.31
CA LEU A 111 -0.66 -1.97 -5.24
C LEU A 111 -1.54 -0.77 -4.94
N LEU A 112 -2.10 -0.12 -5.96
CA LEU A 112 -3.04 0.98 -5.77
C LEU A 112 -4.29 0.49 -5.01
N SER A 113 -4.89 -0.63 -5.44
CA SER A 113 -6.04 -1.22 -4.73
C SER A 113 -5.73 -1.58 -3.28
N ALA A 114 -4.52 -2.08 -3.00
CA ALA A 114 -4.09 -2.38 -1.63
C ALA A 114 -3.94 -1.13 -0.76
N GLN A 115 -3.51 0.00 -1.34
CA GLN A 115 -3.30 1.25 -0.62
C GLN A 115 -4.55 2.14 -0.53
N THR A 116 -5.61 1.82 -1.26
CA THR A 116 -6.92 2.46 -1.10
C THR A 116 -7.86 1.54 -0.35
N PHE A 117 -8.37 0.50 -1.01
CA PHE A 117 -9.35 -0.43 -0.46
C PHE A 117 -8.75 -1.27 0.67
N GLY A 118 -7.53 -1.78 0.49
CA GLY A 118 -6.90 -2.60 1.53
C GLY A 118 -6.74 -1.87 2.87
N LEU A 119 -6.52 -0.55 2.87
CA LEU A 119 -6.42 0.24 4.11
C LEU A 119 -7.77 0.49 4.77
N GLU A 120 -8.83 0.59 3.98
CA GLU A 120 -10.21 0.70 4.46
C GLU A 120 -10.61 -0.59 5.20
N GLU A 121 -10.36 -1.75 4.60
CA GLU A 121 -10.63 -3.07 5.19
C GLU A 121 -9.86 -3.27 6.52
N LEU A 122 -8.60 -2.83 6.59
CA LEU A 122 -7.85 -2.83 7.86
C LEU A 122 -8.46 -1.90 8.91
N GLY A 123 -9.07 -0.79 8.49
CA GLY A 123 -9.81 0.11 9.35
C GLY A 123 -11.08 -0.52 9.91
N GLU A 124 -11.82 -1.27 9.10
CA GLU A 124 -13.01 -2.00 9.53
C GLU A 124 -12.68 -3.08 10.58
N LEU A 125 -11.66 -3.91 10.34
CA LEU A 125 -11.24 -4.91 11.34
C LEU A 125 -10.73 -4.27 12.63
N ARG A 126 -10.03 -3.13 12.53
CA ARG A 126 -9.62 -2.37 13.72
C ARG A 126 -10.82 -1.84 14.49
N TYR A 127 -11.80 -1.29 13.79
CA TYR A 127 -13.03 -0.79 14.41
C TYR A 127 -13.79 -1.90 15.11
N ALA A 128 -13.93 -3.07 14.47
CA ALA A 128 -14.54 -4.25 15.05
C ALA A 128 -13.78 -4.72 16.30
N TYR A 129 -12.45 -4.72 16.26
CA TYR A 129 -11.61 -5.09 17.42
C TYR A 129 -11.76 -4.15 18.62
N ILE A 130 -11.85 -2.84 18.41
CA ILE A 130 -11.90 -1.85 19.49
C ILE A 130 -13.30 -1.73 20.08
N ASN A 131 -14.32 -1.68 19.22
CA ASN A 131 -15.69 -1.36 19.64
C ASN A 131 -16.58 -2.60 19.79
N GLY A 132 -16.04 -3.80 19.59
CA GLY A 132 -16.82 -5.05 19.58
C GLY A 132 -17.63 -5.28 18.30
N GLY A 133 -17.51 -4.40 17.30
CA GLY A 133 -18.19 -4.50 16.01
C GLY A 133 -19.71 -4.64 16.09
N SER A 134 -20.31 -5.19 15.04
CA SER A 134 -21.72 -5.65 15.01
C SER A 134 -21.98 -6.91 15.85
N ASN A 135 -21.03 -7.32 16.68
CA ASN A 135 -20.82 -8.70 17.06
C ASN A 135 -20.81 -8.89 18.58
N GLU A 136 -21.90 -8.54 19.27
CA GLU A 136 -22.16 -9.11 20.62
C GLU A 136 -22.12 -10.65 20.61
N TYR A 137 -22.32 -11.25 19.42
CA TYR A 137 -22.50 -12.68 19.21
C TYR A 137 -21.30 -13.41 18.60
N PHE A 138 -20.22 -12.71 18.20
CA PHE A 138 -19.07 -13.36 17.54
C PHE A 138 -17.74 -13.01 18.21
N ASP A 139 -16.86 -14.00 18.30
CA ASP A 139 -15.55 -13.87 18.94
C ASP A 139 -14.61 -12.98 18.13
N VAL A 140 -14.35 -11.78 18.63
CA VAL A 140 -13.33 -10.87 18.11
C VAL A 140 -12.02 -11.06 18.87
N ASN A 141 -10.94 -11.38 18.15
CA ASN A 141 -9.64 -11.67 18.74
C ASN A 141 -8.51 -10.88 18.07
N PHE A 142 -7.29 -11.03 18.59
CA PHE A 142 -6.11 -10.29 18.12
C PHE A 142 -5.74 -10.54 16.64
N ASN A 143 -6.28 -11.57 15.98
CA ASN A 143 -6.02 -11.82 14.55
C ASN A 143 -6.59 -10.72 13.64
N TYR A 144 -7.65 -10.02 14.06
CA TYR A 144 -8.21 -8.85 13.39
C TYR A 144 -7.18 -7.73 13.22
N ILE A 145 -6.23 -7.68 14.15
CA ILE A 145 -5.14 -6.72 14.20
C ILE A 145 -3.95 -7.30 13.42
N LEU A 146 -3.55 -8.56 13.68
CA LEU A 146 -2.38 -9.17 13.04
C LEU A 146 -2.42 -9.29 11.52
N VAL A 147 -3.60 -9.45 10.91
CA VAL A 147 -3.74 -9.65 9.45
C VAL A 147 -3.13 -8.50 8.62
N ARG A 148 -2.99 -7.29 9.18
CA ARG A 148 -2.31 -6.18 8.50
C ARG A 148 -0.89 -6.52 8.07
N TYR A 149 -0.16 -7.33 8.83
CA TYR A 149 1.22 -7.66 8.53
C TYR A 149 1.32 -8.62 7.33
N LEU A 150 0.27 -9.42 7.06
CA LEU A 150 0.15 -10.18 5.82
C LEU A 150 0.04 -9.24 4.61
N LEU A 151 -0.82 -8.21 4.70
CA LEU A 151 -0.99 -7.24 3.64
C LEU A 151 0.29 -6.44 3.42
N TRP A 152 0.88 -5.89 4.49
CA TRP A 152 2.10 -5.08 4.40
C TRP A 152 3.32 -5.88 3.93
N GLY A 153 3.45 -7.13 4.36
CA GLY A 153 4.46 -8.05 3.82
C GLY A 153 4.29 -8.28 2.32
N SER A 154 3.06 -8.46 1.86
CA SER A 154 2.73 -8.63 0.44
C SER A 154 2.99 -7.37 -0.38
N VAL A 155 2.68 -6.18 0.16
CA VAL A 155 2.99 -4.88 -0.46
C VAL A 155 4.50 -4.70 -0.60
N ALA A 156 5.27 -4.97 0.47
CA ALA A 156 6.72 -4.86 0.45
C ALA A 156 7.36 -5.79 -0.58
N PHE A 157 6.89 -7.03 -0.64
CA PHE A 157 7.32 -8.01 -1.64
C PHE A 157 7.02 -7.54 -3.07
N ALA A 158 5.79 -7.10 -3.34
CA ALA A 158 5.39 -6.64 -4.67
C ALA A 158 6.19 -5.42 -5.13
N LEU A 159 6.39 -4.42 -4.25
CA LEU A 159 7.22 -3.24 -4.55
C LEU A 159 8.65 -3.64 -4.92
N TRP A 160 9.27 -4.51 -4.11
CA TRP A 160 10.62 -5.00 -4.36
C TRP A 160 10.74 -5.73 -5.70
N ALA A 161 9.82 -6.65 -5.97
CA ALA A 161 9.82 -7.44 -7.20
C ALA A 161 9.59 -6.57 -8.46
N ILE A 162 8.62 -5.65 -8.41
CA ILE A 162 8.32 -4.70 -9.49
C ILE A 162 9.52 -3.80 -9.77
N PHE A 163 10.17 -3.29 -8.71
CA PHE A 163 11.36 -2.45 -8.85
C PHE A 163 12.52 -3.19 -9.52
N LYS A 164 12.79 -4.43 -9.10
CA LYS A 164 13.82 -5.29 -9.70
C LYS A 164 13.54 -5.59 -11.17
N ASN A 165 12.32 -5.99 -11.50
CA ASN A 165 11.92 -6.29 -12.87
C ASN A 165 11.98 -5.04 -13.77
N THR A 166 11.53 -3.89 -13.26
CA THR A 166 11.59 -2.62 -13.98
C THR A 166 13.02 -2.23 -14.34
N LYS A 167 13.94 -2.33 -13.38
CA LYS A 167 15.36 -2.01 -13.60
C LYS A 167 16.01 -2.88 -14.69
N SER A 168 15.49 -4.08 -14.92
CA SER A 168 16.01 -5.00 -15.94
C SER A 168 15.45 -4.77 -17.34
N ILE A 169 14.31 -4.08 -17.50
CA ILE A 169 13.53 -4.10 -18.76
C ILE A 169 13.24 -2.70 -19.29
N ILE A 170 13.12 -1.72 -18.39
CA ILE A 170 12.73 -0.35 -18.73
C ILE A 170 13.92 0.55 -18.47
N GLU A 171 14.57 1.01 -19.53
CA GLU A 171 15.67 1.98 -19.48
C GLU A 171 15.13 3.41 -19.50
N ASN A 172 14.26 3.75 -18.53
CA ASN A 172 13.67 5.08 -18.43
C ASN A 172 13.85 5.63 -17.01
N THR A 173 14.76 6.60 -16.88
CA THR A 173 15.09 7.25 -15.61
C THR A 173 13.87 7.90 -14.94
N LYS A 174 12.96 8.52 -15.72
CA LYS A 174 11.74 9.13 -15.15
C LYS A 174 10.82 8.07 -14.54
N PHE A 175 10.74 6.89 -15.16
CA PHE A 175 9.95 5.78 -14.64
C PHE A 175 10.57 5.16 -13.37
N HIS A 176 11.90 5.06 -13.30
CA HIS A 176 12.58 4.66 -12.07
C HIS A 176 12.33 5.64 -10.92
N ILE A 177 12.37 6.95 -11.19
CA ILE A 177 12.02 7.99 -10.22
C ILE A 177 10.57 7.82 -9.76
N PHE A 178 9.64 7.59 -10.69
CA PHE A 178 8.25 7.32 -10.36
C PHE A 178 8.09 6.12 -9.41
N LEU A 179 8.76 4.99 -9.67
CA LEU A 179 8.68 3.82 -8.78
C LEU A 179 9.29 4.08 -7.41
N GLU A 180 10.39 4.82 -7.32
CA GLU A 180 10.94 5.22 -6.02
C GLU A 180 9.96 6.11 -5.25
N MET A 181 9.25 7.01 -5.93
CA MET A 181 8.19 7.81 -5.32
C MET A 181 7.05 6.93 -4.81
N VAL A 182 6.61 5.93 -5.59
CA VAL A 182 5.61 4.95 -5.16
C VAL A 182 6.07 4.21 -3.90
N ILE A 183 7.34 3.80 -3.81
CA ILE A 183 7.90 3.16 -2.60
C ILE A 183 7.81 4.10 -1.39
N HIS A 184 8.23 5.37 -1.55
CA HIS A 184 8.20 6.32 -0.44
C HIS A 184 6.78 6.68 0.02
N ILE A 185 5.83 6.76 -0.91
CA ILE A 185 4.40 6.92 -0.59
C ILE A 185 3.88 5.69 0.16
N SER A 186 4.26 4.49 -0.29
CA SER A 186 3.88 3.22 0.36
C SER A 186 4.37 3.14 1.81
N ILE A 187 5.63 3.54 2.05
CA ILE A 187 6.22 3.60 3.40
C ILE A 187 5.45 4.59 4.27
N LEU A 188 5.11 5.77 3.75
CA LEU A 188 4.35 6.76 4.49
C LEU A 188 2.94 6.27 4.84
N ASN A 189 2.27 5.57 3.90
CA ASN A 189 0.98 4.95 4.12
C ASN A 189 1.05 3.86 5.21
N PHE A 190 2.08 3.01 5.17
CA PHE A 190 2.34 2.00 6.21
C PHE A 190 2.51 2.65 7.59
N LEU A 191 3.42 3.60 7.72
CA LEU A 191 3.70 4.27 8.99
C LEU A 191 2.47 5.02 9.52
N SER A 192 1.69 5.65 8.63
CA SER A 192 0.46 6.34 8.98
C SER A 192 -0.59 5.37 9.51
N ASN A 193 -0.77 4.21 8.86
CA ASN A 193 -1.76 3.21 9.27
C ASN A 193 -1.38 2.52 10.58
N GLU A 194 -0.09 2.23 10.80
CA GLU A 194 0.39 1.70 12.09
C GLU A 194 0.17 2.73 13.20
N LEU A 195 0.53 4.00 12.99
CA LEU A 195 0.30 5.05 13.98
C LEU A 195 -1.17 5.17 14.35
N VAL A 196 -2.07 5.24 13.37
CA VAL A 196 -3.51 5.29 13.61
C VAL A 196 -3.97 4.06 14.38
N THR A 197 -3.51 2.87 13.98
CA THR A 197 -3.94 1.63 14.61
C THR A 197 -3.55 1.56 16.08
N TRP A 198 -2.30 1.87 16.41
CA TRP A 198 -1.83 1.82 17.79
C TRP A 198 -2.40 2.95 18.64
N MET A 199 -2.63 4.14 18.08
CA MET A 199 -3.27 5.23 18.80
C MET A 199 -4.74 4.96 19.09
N ASP A 200 -5.47 4.38 18.14
CA ASP A 200 -6.87 4.00 18.33
C ASP A 200 -7.00 2.90 19.42
N ILE A 201 -6.16 1.86 19.36
CA ILE A 201 -6.14 0.77 20.37
C ILE A 201 -5.78 1.32 21.77
N ALA A 202 -4.90 2.33 21.84
CA ALA A 202 -4.52 2.98 23.09
C ALA A 202 -5.58 3.98 23.61
N GLY A 203 -6.69 4.19 22.90
CA GLY A 203 -7.78 5.08 23.30
C GLY A 203 -7.55 6.56 22.96
N TYR A 204 -6.61 6.90 22.08
CA TYR A 204 -6.28 8.28 21.68
C TYR A 204 -6.94 8.71 20.36
N GLN A 205 -8.23 8.42 20.20
CA GLN A 205 -8.99 8.60 18.94
C GLN A 205 -9.04 10.07 18.46
N ASP A 206 -8.98 11.06 19.35
CA ASP A 206 -9.01 12.47 18.92
C ASP A 206 -7.61 13.03 18.57
N ILE A 207 -6.55 12.31 18.93
CA ILE A 207 -5.16 12.82 18.86
C ILE A 207 -4.41 12.26 17.64
N PHE A 208 -4.88 11.17 17.02
CA PHE A 208 -4.16 10.57 15.88
C PHE A 208 -3.99 11.54 14.70
N LYS A 209 -4.92 12.49 14.51
CA LYS A 209 -4.80 13.52 13.45
C LYS A 209 -3.53 14.35 13.62
N LEU A 210 -3.18 14.71 14.86
CA LEU A 210 -1.93 15.37 15.18
C LEU A 210 -0.73 14.43 15.04
N GLY A 211 -0.87 13.20 15.52
CA GLY A 211 0.16 12.17 15.37
C GLY A 211 0.57 11.98 13.91
N LEU A 212 -0.39 11.98 12.99
CA LEU A 212 -0.15 11.93 11.54
C LEU A 212 0.62 13.16 11.04
N SER A 213 0.26 14.36 11.48
CA SER A 213 0.95 15.59 11.05
C SER A 213 2.39 15.67 11.59
N ILE A 214 2.63 15.19 12.81
CA ILE A 214 3.99 15.01 13.35
C ILE A 214 4.75 13.96 12.54
N LEU A 215 4.15 12.79 12.30
CA LEU A 215 4.77 11.69 11.55
C LEU A 215 5.17 12.13 10.14
N TRP A 216 4.28 12.79 9.41
CA TRP A 216 4.56 13.28 8.06
C TRP A 216 5.65 14.34 8.06
N SER A 217 5.71 15.20 9.09
CA SER A 217 6.76 16.23 9.22
C SER A 217 8.12 15.62 9.52
N VAL A 218 8.18 14.65 10.42
CA VAL A 218 9.40 13.87 10.70
C VAL A 218 9.83 13.08 9.46
N TYR A 219 8.89 12.44 8.77
CA TYR A 219 9.19 11.71 7.53
C TYR A 219 9.72 12.64 6.43
N SER A 220 9.18 13.86 6.32
CA SER A 220 9.70 14.88 5.40
C SER A 220 11.15 15.24 5.72
N LEU A 221 11.48 15.43 7.00
CA LEU A 221 12.87 15.66 7.43
C LEU A 221 13.80 14.49 7.04
N LEU A 222 13.33 13.24 7.21
CA LEU A 222 14.06 12.04 6.80
C LEU A 222 14.27 12.00 5.29
N LEU A 223 13.25 12.33 4.49
CA LEU A 223 13.34 12.37 3.03
C LEU A 223 14.27 13.48 2.53
N VAL A 224 14.27 14.67 3.16
CA VAL A 224 15.26 15.73 2.84
C VAL A 224 16.67 15.21 3.11
N SER A 225 16.89 14.63 4.29
CA SER A 225 18.20 14.11 4.70
C SER A 225 18.68 13.02 3.75
N LEU A 226 17.79 12.08 3.39
CA LEU A 226 18.07 11.00 2.44
C LEU A 226 18.32 11.54 1.03
N GLY A 227 17.53 12.53 0.59
CA GLY A 227 17.67 13.19 -0.70
C GLY A 227 18.99 13.94 -0.84
N ILE A 228 19.46 14.61 0.22
CA ILE A 228 20.79 15.23 0.28
C ILE A 228 21.88 14.15 0.26
N TYR A 229 21.77 13.14 1.12
CA TYR A 229 22.76 12.06 1.23
C TYR A 229 22.94 11.27 -0.09
N LYS A 230 21.83 10.96 -0.77
CA LYS A 230 21.82 10.24 -2.04
C LYS A 230 21.96 11.14 -3.28
N LYS A 231 22.11 12.46 -3.10
CA LYS A 231 22.16 13.45 -4.20
C LYS A 231 20.97 13.38 -5.16
N LYS A 232 19.77 13.18 -4.61
CA LYS A 232 18.51 13.00 -5.35
C LYS A 232 17.61 14.21 -5.19
N LYS A 233 17.67 15.13 -6.17
CA LYS A 233 16.87 16.38 -6.18
C LYS A 233 15.37 16.14 -6.02
N TYR A 234 14.81 15.12 -6.69
CA TYR A 234 13.37 14.82 -6.63
C TYR A 234 12.91 14.44 -5.22
N LEU A 235 13.68 13.64 -4.46
CA LEU A 235 13.35 13.30 -3.08
C LEU A 235 13.29 14.54 -2.18
N ARG A 236 14.23 15.48 -2.37
CA ARG A 236 14.24 16.73 -1.62
C ARG A 236 13.01 17.59 -1.94
N ILE A 237 12.65 17.73 -3.21
CA ILE A 237 11.46 18.49 -3.63
C ILE A 237 10.19 17.83 -3.07
N SER A 238 10.05 16.52 -3.22
CA SER A 238 8.90 15.79 -2.70
C SER A 238 8.78 15.89 -1.18
N ALA A 239 9.89 15.91 -0.46
CA ALA A 239 9.90 16.12 0.98
C ALA A 239 9.43 17.53 1.38
N LEU A 240 9.86 18.56 0.65
CA LEU A 240 9.40 19.93 0.87
C LEU A 240 7.92 20.08 0.54
N VAL A 241 7.43 19.44 -0.53
CA VAL A 241 6.01 19.41 -0.88
C VAL A 241 5.20 18.72 0.22
N LEU A 242 5.65 17.56 0.71
CA LEU A 242 5.00 16.85 1.81
C LEU A 242 4.95 17.72 3.08
N PHE A 243 6.04 18.38 3.44
CA PHE A 243 6.09 19.30 4.58
C PHE A 243 5.20 20.54 4.40
N GLY A 244 5.11 21.08 3.18
CA GLY A 244 4.17 22.17 2.86
C GLY A 244 2.72 21.73 3.02
N VAL A 245 2.38 20.51 2.58
CA VAL A 245 1.05 19.91 2.76
C VAL A 245 0.74 19.66 4.24
N THR A 246 1.70 19.19 5.04
CA THR A 246 1.48 19.00 6.49
C THR A 246 1.22 20.32 7.19
N LEU A 247 1.98 21.37 6.87
CA LEU A 247 1.76 22.70 7.40
C LEU A 247 0.36 23.20 7.05
N ALA A 248 -0.03 23.12 5.77
CA ALA A 248 -1.34 23.55 5.32
C ALA A 248 -2.48 22.77 6.00
N LYS A 249 -2.39 21.44 6.04
CA LYS A 249 -3.35 20.58 6.73
C LYS A 249 -3.48 20.96 8.20
N LEU A 250 -2.36 21.22 8.86
CA LEU A 250 -2.32 21.52 10.28
C LEU A 250 -2.97 22.86 10.62
N PHE A 251 -2.70 23.91 9.85
CA PHE A 251 -3.32 25.22 10.05
C PHE A 251 -4.81 25.25 9.67
N LEU A 252 -5.20 24.54 8.60
CA LEU A 252 -6.56 24.59 8.09
C LEU A 252 -7.52 23.64 8.85
N TYR A 253 -7.05 22.46 9.22
CA TYR A 253 -7.91 21.40 9.77
C TYR A 253 -7.52 21.02 11.19
N ASP A 254 -6.25 20.70 11.45
CA ASP A 254 -5.88 20.06 12.71
C ASP A 254 -5.92 21.03 13.90
N ILE A 255 -5.53 22.30 13.74
CA ILE A 255 -5.52 23.27 14.84
C ILE A 255 -6.94 23.62 15.30
N SER A 256 -7.95 23.62 14.43
CA SER A 256 -9.29 24.16 14.74
C SER A 256 -9.89 23.60 16.05
N ASN A 257 -9.75 22.29 16.28
CA ASN A 257 -10.41 21.57 17.38
C ASN A 257 -9.50 21.24 18.58
N LEU A 258 -8.27 21.78 18.63
CA LEU A 258 -7.32 21.46 19.70
C LEU A 258 -7.40 22.38 20.91
N SER A 259 -7.00 21.84 22.06
CA SER A 259 -6.68 22.63 23.24
C SER A 259 -5.55 23.63 22.95
N THR A 260 -5.57 24.78 23.64
CA THR A 260 -4.55 25.84 23.49
C THR A 260 -3.13 25.33 23.76
N ILE A 261 -2.98 24.38 24.70
CA ILE A 261 -1.68 23.79 25.05
C ILE A 261 -1.18 22.92 23.90
N SER A 262 -2.01 22.02 23.37
CA SER A 262 -1.66 21.14 22.24
C SER A 262 -1.28 21.96 20.99
N LYS A 263 -2.02 23.05 20.71
CA LYS A 263 -1.72 23.99 19.61
C LYS A 263 -0.31 24.55 19.73
N THR A 264 0.03 25.09 20.90
CA THR A 264 1.33 25.72 21.15
C THR A 264 2.47 24.71 20.99
N VAL A 265 2.35 23.52 21.59
CA VAL A 265 3.39 22.47 21.49
C VAL A 265 3.63 22.06 20.04
N VAL A 266 2.55 21.82 19.29
CA VAL A 266 2.64 21.39 17.90
C VAL A 266 3.29 22.47 17.02
N LEU A 267 2.94 23.74 17.22
CA LEU A 267 3.57 24.86 16.50
C LEU A 267 5.07 24.99 16.82
N ILE A 268 5.47 24.80 18.08
CA ILE A 268 6.89 24.81 18.48
C ILE A 268 7.65 23.68 17.78
N VAL A 269 7.11 22.46 17.81
CA VAL A 269 7.74 21.29 17.17
C VAL A 269 7.89 21.51 15.67
N LEU A 270 6.85 22.00 14.99
CA LEU A 270 6.90 22.31 13.56
C LEU A 270 7.90 23.43 13.24
N GLY A 271 7.95 24.48 14.07
CA GLY A 271 8.91 25.57 13.92
C GLY A 271 10.35 25.08 14.04
N LEU A 272 10.62 24.22 15.03
CA LEU A 272 11.93 23.56 15.17
C LEU A 272 12.26 22.69 13.95
N LEU A 273 11.32 21.90 13.44
CA LEU A 273 11.54 21.09 12.23
C LEU A 273 11.86 21.96 11.01
N LEU A 274 11.19 23.11 10.85
CA LEU A 274 11.46 24.05 9.77
C LEU A 274 12.89 24.63 9.88
N LEU A 275 13.32 24.98 11.10
CA LEU A 275 14.69 25.41 11.35
C LEU A 275 15.71 24.33 11.00
N ILE A 276 15.44 23.07 11.35
CA ILE A 276 16.34 21.95 11.02
C ILE A 276 16.41 21.75 9.50
N ILE A 277 15.28 21.78 8.78
CA ILE A 277 15.27 21.67 7.31
C ILE A 277 16.07 22.82 6.68
N SER A 278 15.85 24.06 7.14
CA SER A 278 16.58 25.24 6.68
C SER A 278 18.09 25.11 6.93
N PHE A 279 18.47 24.67 8.13
CA PHE A 279 19.86 24.41 8.50
C PHE A 279 20.50 23.33 7.62
N LEU A 280 19.81 22.21 7.37
CA LEU A 280 20.33 21.14 6.50
C LEU A 280 20.58 21.66 5.09
N TYR A 281 19.65 22.43 4.52
CA TYR A 281 19.82 23.04 3.20
C TYR A 281 20.99 24.01 3.14
N ASN A 282 21.15 24.85 4.16
CA ASN A 282 22.25 25.81 4.22
C ASN A 282 23.61 25.09 4.40
N LYS A 283 23.68 24.14 5.33
CA LYS A 283 24.90 23.37 5.63
C LYS A 283 25.39 22.54 4.45
N PHE A 284 24.49 21.99 3.64
CA PHE A 284 24.83 21.15 2.49
C PHE A 284 24.72 21.89 1.15
N LYS A 285 24.65 23.22 1.15
CA LYS A 285 24.50 24.05 -0.05
C LYS A 285 25.54 23.73 -1.13
N ASP A 286 26.80 23.53 -0.75
CA ASP A 286 27.87 23.23 -1.71
C ASP A 286 27.68 21.85 -2.37
N LYS A 287 27.27 20.83 -1.61
CA LYS A 287 26.97 19.49 -2.14
C LYS A 287 25.76 19.48 -3.07
N ILE A 288 24.81 20.38 -2.84
CA ILE A 288 23.60 20.54 -3.65
C ILE A 288 23.91 21.32 -4.94
N GLY A 289 24.76 22.34 -4.88
CA GLY A 289 25.11 23.21 -6.01
C GLY A 289 25.91 22.52 -7.13
N ASP A 290 26.75 21.54 -6.79
CA ASP A 290 27.49 20.76 -7.79
C ASP A 290 26.59 19.83 -8.63
N GLU A 291 25.39 19.48 -8.15
CA GLU A 291 24.42 18.66 -8.92
C GLU A 291 23.79 19.42 -10.10
N THR A 292 23.79 20.75 -10.10
CA THR A 292 23.21 21.56 -11.19
C THR A 292 24.18 21.86 -12.34
N LYS A 293 25.44 21.43 -12.21
CA LYS A 293 26.51 21.69 -13.20
C LYS A 293 26.77 20.51 -14.17
N HIS A 294 26.09 19.38 -14.00
CA HIS A 294 26.18 18.17 -14.82
C HIS A 294 24.79 17.65 -15.17
#